data_AF-I9RIY6-F1
#
_entry.id   AF-I9RIY6-F1
#
_cell.length_a   1.000
_cell.length_b   1.000
_cell.length_c   1.000
_cell.angle_alpha   90.00
_cell.angle_beta   90.00
_cell.angle_gamma   90.00
#
_symmetry.space_group_name_H-M   'P 1'
#
loop_
_entity.id
_entity.type
_entity.pdbx_description
1 polymer ?
#
loop_
_entity_poly.entity_id
_entity_poly.type
_entity_poly.pdbx_seq_one_letter_code
_entity_poly.pdbx_strand_id
1 'polypeptide(L)'
;MAIKVKRLLSGITKANTYTIMRGIGGTGKSLLKALKPCYQKIALFSPINGGCESFLECYGLNSLEFHSAIDKQKALELVSASQEKLLFEKILKKYDELQTTHDFVVNLGYAPKFFLNALLDLNTILAKHLNAPVVAVAQTSLEYLKAMHSHILKKEAPFAVGLFVGEMLEKPHFLSASLCKQQCELEASVIESVLQIKSKIITPLAFQMSLEKKAKKQIKKVVLPESEDERILKAVHRLNAMGAVGLILLGDIEAINSQAKNLNLNLENAEIIDPNTSSYKEEFANNLYELRKSKGLSEQEAKQLALDKTYFATMLVHLGYAHAMVSGVNHS
;
A
#
# COMPACT_ATOMS: atom_id res chain seq x y z
N MET A 1 34.07 25.67 7.37
CA MET A 1 32.76 26.27 7.07
C MET A 1 31.88 25.19 6.43
N ALA A 2 31.51 24.12 7.12
CA ALA A 2 30.34 24.03 8.00
C ALA A 2 29.03 24.49 7.31
N ILE A 3 28.63 23.83 6.23
CA ILE A 3 27.30 24.03 5.65
C ILE A 3 26.29 23.23 6.49
N LYS A 4 25.73 23.93 7.48
CA LYS A 4 24.45 23.64 8.13
C LYS A 4 23.38 23.42 7.05
N VAL A 5 22.86 22.21 6.91
CA VAL A 5 21.48 21.99 6.44
C VAL A 5 20.74 21.24 7.55
N LYS A 6 20.42 22.00 8.60
CA LYS A 6 19.56 21.57 9.69
C LYS A 6 18.11 21.76 9.22
N ARG A 7 17.43 20.65 8.93
CA ARG A 7 16.02 20.36 9.28
C ARG A 7 14.94 21.36 8.78
N LEU A 8 14.23 20.96 7.73
CA LEU A 8 12.85 21.33 7.35
C LEU A 8 12.44 20.26 6.31
N LEU A 9 11.73 19.18 6.63
CA LEU A 9 10.34 19.14 7.07
C LEU A 9 10.08 17.92 7.96
N SER A 10 9.45 18.19 9.10
CA SER A 10 8.83 17.29 10.04
C SER A 10 7.65 16.52 9.44
N GLY A 11 7.54 15.23 9.78
CA GLY A 11 6.30 14.46 9.66
C GLY A 11 6.22 13.57 8.42
N ILE A 12 6.65 12.32 8.59
CA ILE A 12 6.41 11.08 7.81
C ILE A 12 7.76 10.42 7.52
N THR A 13 8.17 9.53 8.41
CA THR A 13 9.19 8.51 8.16
C THR A 13 8.71 7.60 7.02
N LYS A 14 9.19 7.85 5.80
CA LYS A 14 9.10 6.94 4.66
C LYS A 14 10.50 6.84 4.07
N ALA A 15 11.03 5.62 3.98
CA ALA A 15 12.31 5.38 3.33
C ALA A 15 12.25 5.84 1.87
N ASN A 16 13.36 6.35 1.34
CA ASN A 16 13.49 6.62 -0.08
C ASN A 16 13.63 5.27 -0.81
N THR A 17 12.93 5.10 -1.93
CA THR A 17 12.99 3.86 -2.72
C THR A 17 13.09 4.15 -4.20
N TYR A 18 13.93 3.34 -4.84
CA TYR A 18 14.13 3.32 -6.29
C TYR A 18 13.78 1.95 -6.81
N THR A 19 13.08 1.90 -7.93
CA THR A 19 12.89 0.65 -8.68
C THR A 19 13.90 0.61 -9.81
N ILE A 20 14.85 -0.32 -9.74
CA ILE A 20 15.82 -0.58 -10.79
C ILE A 20 15.16 -1.50 -11.82
N MET A 21 14.99 -1.04 -13.05
CA MET A 21 14.61 -1.91 -14.17
C MET A 21 15.86 -2.28 -14.96
N ARG A 22 15.99 -3.57 -15.29
CA ARG A 22 17.26 -4.27 -15.55
C ARG A 22 17.96 -3.94 -16.88
N GLY A 23 19.28 -4.00 -16.78
CA GLY A 23 20.29 -4.30 -17.80
C GLY A 23 21.67 -4.06 -17.13
N ILE A 24 22.44 -5.13 -16.99
CA ILE A 24 23.48 -5.25 -15.95
C ILE A 24 24.87 -4.98 -16.54
N GLY A 25 25.58 -4.00 -15.96
CA GLY A 25 27.02 -3.75 -16.14
C GLY A 25 27.46 -2.49 -15.38
N GLY A 26 28.33 -2.59 -14.35
CA GLY A 26 29.05 -1.48 -13.66
C GLY A 26 28.23 -0.40 -12.89
N THR A 27 27.00 -0.14 -13.32
CA THR A 27 26.06 0.90 -12.86
C THR A 27 25.53 0.70 -11.46
N GLY A 28 25.10 -0.51 -11.13
CA GLY A 28 24.54 -0.84 -9.81
C GLY A 28 25.54 -0.59 -8.68
N LYS A 29 26.82 -0.91 -8.93
CA LYS A 29 27.92 -0.64 -7.98
C LYS A 29 28.14 0.86 -7.78
N SER A 30 28.04 1.64 -8.86
CA SER A 30 28.20 3.10 -8.81
C SER A 30 27.07 3.76 -8.01
N LEU A 31 25.82 3.33 -8.22
CA LEU A 31 24.67 3.81 -7.47
C LEU A 31 24.80 3.47 -5.99
N LEU A 32 25.17 2.22 -5.66
CA LEU A 32 25.38 1.81 -4.27
C LEU A 32 26.55 2.55 -3.61
N LYS A 33 27.66 2.79 -4.35
CA LYS A 33 28.79 3.60 -3.87
C LYS A 33 28.35 5.03 -3.52
N ALA A 34 27.45 5.60 -4.31
CA ALA A 34 26.89 6.93 -4.07
C ALA A 34 25.89 6.97 -2.90
N LEU A 35 25.16 5.87 -2.65
CA LEU A 35 24.20 5.79 -1.56
C LEU A 35 24.86 5.53 -0.20
N LYS A 36 25.96 4.78 -0.14
CA LYS A 36 26.66 4.42 1.10
C LYS A 36 27.04 5.61 2.01
N PRO A 37 27.48 6.77 1.50
CA PRO A 37 27.73 7.94 2.34
C PRO A 37 26.45 8.56 2.92
N CYS A 38 25.32 8.38 2.26
CA CYS A 38 24.04 9.00 2.63
C CYS A 38 23.18 8.13 3.56
N TYR A 39 23.41 6.81 3.57
CA TYR A 39 22.55 5.83 4.24
C TYR A 39 23.39 4.75 4.94
N GLN A 40 22.99 4.38 6.16
CA GLN A 40 23.69 3.44 7.01
C GLN A 40 23.17 2.00 6.84
N LYS A 41 21.87 1.82 6.53
CA LYS A 41 21.20 0.52 6.45
C LYS A 41 20.44 0.39 5.14
N ILE A 42 21.15 -0.04 4.09
CA ILE A 42 20.59 -0.22 2.75
C ILE A 42 20.12 -1.67 2.56
N ALA A 43 18.83 -1.87 2.30
CA ALA A 43 18.28 -3.17 1.88
C ALA A 43 18.27 -3.29 0.35
N LEU A 44 18.61 -4.49 -0.14
CA LEU A 44 18.36 -4.89 -1.53
C LEU A 44 17.09 -5.74 -1.57
N PHE A 45 16.06 -5.26 -2.27
CA PHE A 45 14.76 -5.91 -2.32
C PHE A 45 14.42 -6.39 -3.73
N SER A 46 14.25 -7.70 -3.89
CA SER A 46 13.73 -8.31 -5.11
C SER A 46 12.27 -8.72 -4.88
N PRO A 47 11.27 -8.08 -5.52
CA PRO A 47 9.85 -8.38 -5.29
C PRO A 47 9.53 -9.86 -5.44
N ILE A 48 10.07 -10.49 -6.49
CA ILE A 48 9.98 -11.92 -6.77
C ILE A 48 11.38 -12.51 -6.73
N ASN A 49 11.54 -13.65 -6.07
CA ASN A 49 12.82 -14.37 -5.99
C ASN A 49 13.25 -14.96 -7.36
N GLY A 50 14.56 -15.16 -7.60
CA GLY A 50 15.06 -15.80 -8.82
C GLY A 50 15.35 -14.87 -10.02
N GLY A 51 15.33 -13.55 -9.83
CA GLY A 51 15.61 -12.56 -10.89
C GLY A 51 16.96 -11.86 -10.80
N CYS A 52 17.55 -11.82 -9.60
CA CYS A 52 18.68 -10.94 -9.27
C CYS A 52 19.80 -11.62 -8.47
N GLU A 53 19.77 -12.94 -8.25
CA GLU A 53 20.81 -13.62 -7.44
C GLU A 53 22.21 -13.47 -8.05
N SER A 54 22.31 -13.58 -9.37
CA SER A 54 23.58 -13.34 -10.10
C SER A 54 24.08 -11.90 -10.00
N PHE A 55 23.28 -10.94 -9.52
CA PHE A 55 23.71 -9.55 -9.32
C PHE A 55 24.56 -9.39 -8.06
N LEU A 56 24.31 -10.18 -7.00
CA LEU A 56 25.08 -10.09 -5.76
C LEU A 56 26.49 -10.64 -5.95
N GLU A 57 26.56 -11.83 -6.57
CA GLU A 57 27.80 -12.57 -6.82
C GLU A 57 28.74 -11.84 -7.79
N CYS A 58 28.22 -11.28 -8.89
CA CYS A 58 29.05 -10.63 -9.91
C CYS A 58 29.70 -9.32 -9.45
N TYR A 59 29.25 -8.70 -8.35
CA TYR A 59 29.67 -7.34 -7.97
C TYR A 59 30.24 -7.21 -6.55
N GLY A 60 30.43 -8.33 -5.84
CA GLY A 60 31.00 -8.31 -4.49
C GLY A 60 30.12 -7.57 -3.48
N LEU A 61 28.79 -7.64 -3.68
CA LEU A 61 27.80 -6.99 -2.82
C LEU A 61 27.31 -7.90 -1.68
N ASN A 62 28.04 -8.98 -1.39
CA ASN A 62 27.70 -10.00 -0.41
C ASN A 62 27.52 -9.47 1.03
N SER A 63 27.96 -8.23 1.30
CA SER A 63 27.78 -7.57 2.59
C SER A 63 26.43 -6.88 2.77
N LEU A 64 25.59 -6.77 1.74
CA LEU A 64 24.28 -6.12 1.81
C LEU A 64 23.18 -7.16 2.00
N GLU A 65 22.20 -6.84 2.85
CA GLU A 65 21.08 -7.74 3.10
C GLU A 65 20.16 -7.82 1.86
N PHE A 66 19.99 -9.03 1.34
CA PHE A 66 19.07 -9.32 0.25
C PHE A 66 17.75 -9.87 0.80
N HIS A 67 16.66 -9.31 0.31
CA HIS A 67 15.31 -9.66 0.72
C HIS A 67 14.43 -9.92 -0.50
N SER A 68 13.50 -10.88 -0.38
CA SER A 68 12.43 -11.09 -1.35
C SER A 68 11.07 -11.25 -0.67
N ALA A 69 9.99 -10.94 -1.40
CA ALA A 69 8.64 -11.05 -0.84
C ALA A 69 7.95 -12.39 -1.17
N ILE A 70 8.20 -12.92 -2.37
CA ILE A 70 7.53 -14.13 -2.85
C ILE A 70 8.46 -14.90 -3.79
N ASP A 71 8.36 -16.22 -3.80
CA ASP A 71 9.09 -17.05 -4.75
C ASP A 71 8.45 -16.99 -6.15
N LYS A 72 9.23 -17.32 -7.18
CA LYS A 72 8.80 -17.27 -8.57
C LYS A 72 7.59 -18.17 -8.84
N GLN A 73 7.58 -19.39 -8.29
CA GLN A 73 6.52 -20.34 -8.54
C GLN A 73 5.20 -19.82 -7.96
N LYS A 74 5.21 -19.33 -6.72
CA LYS A 74 4.02 -18.79 -6.09
C LYS A 74 3.53 -17.51 -6.73
N ALA A 75 4.43 -16.66 -7.21
CA ALA A 75 4.04 -15.48 -7.98
C ALA A 75 3.32 -15.88 -9.28
N LEU A 76 3.79 -16.91 -9.98
CA LEU A 76 3.13 -17.45 -11.17
C LEU A 76 1.76 -18.05 -10.85
N GLU A 77 1.65 -18.83 -9.77
CA GLU A 77 0.35 -19.40 -9.33
C GLU A 77 -0.68 -18.30 -9.08
N LEU A 78 -0.32 -17.23 -8.37
CA LEU A 78 -1.22 -16.10 -8.09
C LEU A 78 -1.67 -15.41 -9.37
N VAL A 79 -0.76 -15.18 -10.31
CA VAL A 79 -1.09 -14.54 -11.59
C VAL A 79 -1.98 -15.45 -12.44
N SER A 80 -1.67 -16.75 -12.52
CA SER A 80 -2.51 -17.73 -13.24
C SER A 80 -3.91 -17.85 -12.64
N ALA A 81 -4.05 -17.60 -11.33
CA ALA A 81 -5.34 -17.56 -10.64
C ALA A 81 -6.06 -16.19 -10.70
N SER A 82 -5.54 -15.21 -11.45
CA SER A 82 -6.06 -13.82 -11.47
C SER A 82 -6.12 -13.17 -10.08
N GLN A 83 -5.12 -13.48 -9.25
CA GLN A 83 -4.95 -12.97 -7.87
C GLN A 83 -3.80 -11.96 -7.79
N GLU A 84 -3.64 -11.09 -8.79
CA GLU A 84 -2.56 -10.09 -8.85
C GLU A 84 -2.60 -9.14 -7.66
N LYS A 85 -3.79 -8.79 -7.17
CA LYS A 85 -3.94 -7.96 -5.96
C LYS A 85 -3.18 -8.57 -4.78
N LEU A 86 -3.33 -9.88 -4.55
CA LEU A 86 -2.68 -10.59 -3.46
C LEU A 86 -1.16 -10.67 -3.66
N LEU A 87 -0.68 -10.79 -4.90
CA LEU A 87 0.74 -10.71 -5.23
C LEU A 87 1.32 -9.34 -4.82
N PHE A 88 0.66 -8.25 -5.22
CA PHE A 88 1.11 -6.90 -4.87
C PHE A 88 1.00 -6.61 -3.37
N GLU A 89 -0.07 -7.06 -2.68
CA GLU A 89 -0.20 -6.93 -1.23
C GLU A 89 0.96 -7.60 -0.48
N LYS A 90 1.35 -8.81 -0.89
CA LYS A 90 2.51 -9.51 -0.30
C LYS A 90 3.81 -8.73 -0.51
N ILE A 91 4.05 -8.24 -1.73
CA ILE A 91 5.24 -7.46 -2.07
C ILE A 91 5.29 -6.17 -1.24
N LEU A 92 4.18 -5.43 -1.18
CA LEU A 92 4.09 -4.16 -0.47
C LEU A 92 4.22 -4.34 1.04
N LYS A 93 3.66 -5.41 1.61
CA LYS A 93 3.82 -5.72 3.04
C LYS A 93 5.29 -5.97 3.40
N LYS A 94 5.99 -6.80 2.61
CA LYS A 94 7.42 -7.05 2.82
C LYS A 94 8.25 -5.77 2.66
N TYR A 95 7.92 -4.95 1.67
CA TYR A 95 8.56 -3.67 1.48
C TYR A 95 8.36 -2.74 2.70
N ASP A 96 7.13 -2.63 3.22
CA ASP A 96 6.81 -1.86 4.41
C ASP A 96 7.62 -2.33 5.64
N GLU A 97 7.82 -3.65 5.82
CA GLU A 97 8.67 -4.21 6.87
C GLU A 97 10.13 -3.73 6.72
N LEU A 98 10.67 -3.74 5.49
CA LEU A 98 12.03 -3.27 5.24
C LEU A 98 12.20 -1.78 5.56
N GLN A 99 11.20 -0.94 5.26
CA GLN A 99 11.24 0.48 5.60
C GLN A 99 11.30 0.75 7.11
N THR A 100 10.92 -0.21 7.97
CA THR A 100 11.02 -0.04 9.43
C THR A 100 12.41 -0.33 9.99
N THR A 101 13.19 -1.13 9.27
CA THR A 101 14.51 -1.64 9.71
C THR A 101 15.67 -1.00 8.96
N HIS A 102 15.40 -0.46 7.78
CA HIS A 102 16.36 0.11 6.85
C HIS A 102 16.04 1.58 6.57
N ASP A 103 17.08 2.41 6.42
CA ASP A 103 16.93 3.82 6.08
C ASP A 103 16.82 4.04 4.56
N PHE A 104 17.14 3.01 3.76
CA PHE A 104 16.97 3.02 2.32
C PHE A 104 16.68 1.62 1.77
N VAL A 105 15.76 1.54 0.80
CA VAL A 105 15.45 0.27 0.12
C VAL A 105 15.65 0.42 -1.38
N VAL A 106 16.58 -0.34 -1.93
CA VAL A 106 16.76 -0.47 -3.39
C VAL A 106 15.87 -1.61 -3.86
N ASN A 107 14.78 -1.30 -4.56
CA ASN A 107 13.98 -2.31 -5.23
C ASN A 107 14.65 -2.66 -6.56
N LEU A 108 15.08 -3.91 -6.73
CA LEU A 108 15.80 -4.38 -7.91
C LEU A 108 14.89 -4.71 -9.10
N GLY A 109 13.57 -4.59 -8.91
CA GLY A 109 12.57 -5.05 -9.87
C GLY A 109 12.63 -6.56 -10.08
N TYR A 110 11.91 -7.03 -11.08
CA TYR A 110 11.94 -8.40 -11.56
C TYR A 110 12.00 -8.39 -13.09
N ALA A 111 12.95 -9.14 -13.64
CA ALA A 111 13.16 -9.25 -15.08
C ALA A 111 13.34 -10.74 -15.41
N PRO A 112 12.27 -11.42 -15.85
CA PRO A 112 12.35 -12.85 -16.12
C PRO A 112 13.29 -13.10 -17.31
N LYS A 113 14.07 -14.19 -17.26
CA LYS A 113 14.95 -14.63 -18.36
C LYS A 113 14.15 -15.08 -19.61
N PHE A 114 12.85 -15.33 -19.47
CA PHE A 114 11.92 -15.73 -20.52
C PHE A 114 10.66 -14.86 -20.43
N PHE A 115 10.18 -14.35 -21.56
CA PHE A 115 9.01 -13.46 -21.65
C PHE A 115 7.76 -14.11 -21.06
N LEU A 116 7.51 -13.84 -19.78
CA LEU A 116 6.22 -14.10 -19.15
C LEU A 116 5.36 -12.85 -19.39
N ASN A 117 4.56 -12.87 -20.46
CA ASN A 117 3.63 -11.79 -20.80
C ASN A 117 2.74 -11.36 -19.61
N ALA A 118 2.47 -12.29 -18.69
CA ALA A 118 1.65 -12.08 -17.51
C ALA A 118 2.25 -11.08 -16.48
N LEU A 119 3.57 -10.83 -16.50
CA LEU A 119 4.25 -9.88 -15.60
C LEU A 119 4.95 -8.75 -16.35
N LEU A 120 4.54 -8.49 -17.61
CA LEU A 120 5.23 -7.55 -18.52
C LEU A 120 5.41 -6.15 -17.91
N ASP A 121 4.49 -5.71 -17.04
CA ASP A 121 4.52 -4.39 -16.40
C ASP A 121 4.73 -4.41 -14.90
N LEU A 122 5.12 -5.55 -14.32
CA LEU A 122 5.23 -5.70 -12.87
C LEU A 122 6.02 -4.55 -12.23
N ASN A 123 7.19 -4.22 -12.77
CA ASN A 123 8.06 -3.17 -12.24
C ASN A 123 7.42 -1.78 -12.35
N THR A 124 6.73 -1.50 -13.45
CA THR A 124 6.02 -0.23 -13.66
C THR A 124 4.88 -0.09 -12.65
N ILE A 125 4.09 -1.14 -12.45
CA ILE A 125 2.99 -1.15 -11.49
C ILE A 125 3.53 -1.06 -10.05
N LEU A 126 4.60 -1.78 -9.74
CA LEU A 126 5.28 -1.70 -8.44
C LEU A 126 5.81 -0.30 -8.17
N ALA A 127 6.44 0.35 -9.14
CA ALA A 127 6.92 1.72 -8.99
C ALA A 127 5.78 2.68 -8.63
N LYS A 128 4.59 2.51 -9.25
CA LYS A 128 3.38 3.27 -8.88
C LYS A 128 2.92 2.94 -7.46
N HIS A 129 2.84 1.68 -7.08
CA HIS A 129 2.40 1.28 -5.74
C HIS A 129 3.34 1.77 -4.63
N LEU A 130 4.64 1.69 -4.88
CA LEU A 130 5.69 2.14 -3.96
C LEU A 130 5.85 3.66 -3.96
N ASN A 131 5.19 4.36 -4.88
CA ASN A 131 5.41 5.78 -5.15
C ASN A 131 6.90 6.09 -5.38
N ALA A 132 7.59 5.16 -6.03
CA ALA A 132 9.04 5.10 -6.15
C ALA A 132 9.46 5.44 -7.57
N PRO A 133 10.35 6.42 -7.78
CA PRO A 133 10.94 6.66 -9.10
C PRO A 133 11.60 5.40 -9.69
N VAL A 134 11.40 5.20 -10.99
CA VAL A 134 12.09 4.17 -11.76
C VAL A 134 13.46 4.69 -12.20
N VAL A 135 14.48 3.89 -11.92
CA VAL A 135 15.83 4.01 -12.46
C VAL A 135 15.96 2.89 -13.49
N ALA A 136 15.85 3.22 -14.78
CA ALA A 136 16.13 2.23 -15.81
C ALA A 136 17.64 2.10 -15.95
N VAL A 137 18.19 0.91 -15.79
CA VAL A 137 19.59 0.64 -16.02
C VAL A 137 19.65 -0.30 -17.19
N ALA A 138 20.34 0.03 -18.28
CA ALA A 138 20.35 -0.84 -19.44
C ALA A 138 21.69 -0.89 -20.18
N GLN A 139 22.04 -2.08 -20.68
CA GLN A 139 23.15 -2.29 -21.62
C GLN A 139 22.55 -2.53 -23.01
N THR A 140 21.84 -1.54 -23.53
CA THR A 140 21.03 -1.61 -24.75
C THR A 140 21.03 -0.26 -25.47
N SER A 141 20.73 -0.19 -26.77
CA SER A 141 20.77 1.09 -27.50
C SER A 141 19.96 2.21 -26.83
N LEU A 142 20.39 3.46 -27.03
CA LEU A 142 19.67 4.64 -26.57
C LEU A 142 18.18 4.62 -26.98
N GLU A 143 17.87 4.11 -28.17
CA GLU A 143 16.49 4.02 -28.66
C GLU A 143 15.63 3.06 -27.85
N TYR A 144 16.18 1.94 -27.40
CA TYR A 144 15.45 1.03 -26.52
C TYR A 144 15.19 1.67 -25.15
N LEU A 145 16.17 2.41 -24.62
CA LEU A 145 16.02 3.16 -23.37
C LEU A 145 14.95 4.27 -23.48
N LYS A 146 14.90 4.98 -24.62
CA LYS A 146 13.83 5.95 -24.94
C LYS A 146 12.45 5.29 -25.08
N ALA A 147 12.40 4.09 -25.65
CA ALA A 147 11.16 3.31 -25.76
C ALA A 147 10.65 2.88 -24.37
N MET A 148 11.54 2.38 -23.50
CA MET A 148 11.19 2.08 -22.10
C MET A 148 10.70 3.33 -21.36
N HIS A 149 11.41 4.44 -21.49
CA HIS A 149 11.00 5.72 -20.89
C HIS A 149 9.59 6.12 -21.35
N SER A 150 9.33 6.10 -22.65
CA SER A 150 8.03 6.42 -23.23
C SER A 150 6.92 5.47 -22.74
N HIS A 151 7.23 4.18 -22.60
CA HIS A 151 6.30 3.17 -22.07
C HIS A 151 5.94 3.43 -20.60
N ILE A 152 6.94 3.75 -19.77
CA ILE A 152 6.76 4.02 -18.32
C ILE A 152 5.94 5.30 -18.13
N LEU A 153 6.23 6.36 -18.89
CA LEU A 153 5.46 7.61 -18.84
C LEU A 153 4.02 7.43 -19.32
N LYS A 154 3.80 6.67 -20.40
CA LYS A 154 2.43 6.32 -20.87
C LYS A 154 1.61 5.59 -19.81
N LYS A 155 2.25 4.89 -18.88
CA LYS A 155 1.61 4.19 -17.77
C LYS A 155 1.53 5.01 -16.50
N GLU A 156 1.90 6.29 -16.57
CA GLU A 156 1.91 7.23 -15.46
C GLU A 156 2.75 6.70 -14.29
N ALA A 157 3.86 6.02 -14.57
CA ALA A 157 4.83 5.67 -13.55
C ALA A 157 5.92 6.75 -13.50
N PRO A 158 6.37 7.15 -12.30
CA PRO A 158 7.43 8.14 -12.15
C PRO A 158 8.74 7.57 -12.72
N PHE A 159 9.30 8.21 -13.73
CA PHE A 159 10.62 7.87 -14.26
C PHE A 159 11.63 8.91 -13.78
N ALA A 160 12.68 8.46 -13.09
CA ALA A 160 13.71 9.36 -12.60
C ALA A 160 14.87 9.52 -13.58
N VAL A 161 15.46 8.40 -13.99
CA VAL A 161 16.71 8.42 -14.76
C VAL A 161 16.85 7.13 -15.56
N GLY A 162 17.47 7.24 -16.73
CA GLY A 162 17.97 6.09 -17.47
C GLY A 162 19.50 6.08 -17.46
N LEU A 163 20.10 5.03 -16.91
CA LEU A 163 21.52 4.79 -16.93
C LEU A 163 21.83 3.81 -18.07
N PHE A 164 22.67 4.22 -19.00
CA PHE A 164 23.04 3.41 -20.17
C PHE A 164 24.54 3.15 -20.22
N VAL A 165 24.92 1.89 -20.40
CA VAL A 165 26.34 1.48 -20.55
C VAL A 165 26.76 1.50 -22.02
N GLY A 166 27.40 2.60 -22.46
CA GLY A 166 28.03 2.76 -23.78
C GLY A 166 28.59 4.17 -24.02
N GLU A 167 29.36 4.35 -25.10
CA GLU A 167 29.86 5.67 -25.55
C GLU A 167 28.70 6.52 -26.11
N MET A 168 28.61 7.81 -25.75
CA MET A 168 27.70 8.77 -26.40
C MET A 168 28.44 10.02 -26.88
N LEU A 169 28.00 10.54 -28.03
CA LEU A 169 28.50 11.75 -28.69
C LEU A 169 27.63 13.01 -28.46
N GLU A 170 26.40 12.93 -27.95
CA GLU A 170 25.55 14.12 -27.72
C GLU A 170 24.62 14.01 -26.49
N LYS A 171 24.41 15.14 -25.79
CA LYS A 171 23.48 15.31 -24.66
C LYS A 171 22.22 16.07 -25.08
N PRO A 172 21.02 15.48 -24.93
CA PRO A 172 19.83 16.31 -24.69
C PRO A 172 18.85 15.69 -23.66
N HIS A 173 18.50 16.47 -22.63
CA HIS A 173 17.35 16.36 -21.71
C HIS A 173 17.01 15.02 -21.02
N PHE A 174 17.79 13.99 -21.27
CA PHE A 174 17.76 12.70 -20.62
C PHE A 174 18.97 12.66 -19.69
N LEU A 175 18.79 12.38 -18.40
CA LEU A 175 19.91 12.21 -17.46
C LEU A 175 20.64 10.88 -17.80
N SER A 176 21.30 10.81 -18.95
CA SER A 176 22.16 9.70 -19.33
C SER A 176 23.55 9.92 -18.73
N ALA A 177 23.98 8.99 -17.87
CA ALA A 177 25.40 8.83 -17.59
C ALA A 177 25.97 7.85 -18.63
N SER A 178 26.94 8.30 -19.44
CA SER A 178 27.73 7.41 -20.31
C SER A 178 28.77 6.70 -19.44
N LEU A 179 28.85 5.38 -19.56
CA LEU A 179 29.69 4.54 -18.69
C LEU A 179 30.75 3.87 -19.55
N CYS A 180 31.99 4.35 -19.44
CA CYS A 180 33.15 3.75 -20.09
C CYS A 180 33.60 2.50 -19.30
N LYS A 181 34.06 1.47 -20.01
CA LYS A 181 34.24 0.08 -19.52
C LYS A 181 35.20 -0.12 -18.32
N GLN A 182 35.93 0.89 -17.83
CA GLN A 182 37.01 0.67 -16.85
C GLN A 182 36.95 1.50 -15.56
N GLN A 183 36.22 2.62 -15.49
CA GLN A 183 35.96 3.35 -14.24
C GLN A 183 34.61 4.05 -14.33
N CYS A 184 33.65 3.68 -13.48
CA CYS A 184 32.32 4.30 -13.42
C CYS A 184 32.17 5.09 -12.13
N GLU A 185 31.98 6.40 -12.24
CA GLU A 185 31.42 7.22 -11.17
C GLU A 185 30.19 7.94 -11.73
N LEU A 186 29.05 7.77 -11.05
CA LEU A 186 27.87 8.59 -11.32
C LEU A 186 28.16 10.01 -10.84
N GLU A 187 27.90 11.02 -11.67
CA GLU A 187 27.99 12.42 -11.25
C GLU A 187 27.08 12.65 -10.03
N ALA A 188 27.60 13.30 -9.00
CA ALA A 188 26.86 13.59 -7.76
C ALA A 188 25.54 14.33 -8.02
N SER A 189 25.52 15.23 -9.01
CA SER A 189 24.34 15.99 -9.45
C SER A 189 23.19 15.08 -9.95
N VAL A 190 23.52 13.96 -10.61
CA VAL A 190 22.54 12.99 -11.10
C VAL A 190 21.93 12.23 -9.92
N ILE A 191 22.75 11.82 -8.96
CA ILE A 191 22.29 11.14 -7.74
C ILE A 191 21.39 12.07 -6.92
N GLU A 192 21.78 13.33 -6.73
CA GLU A 192 20.95 14.31 -6.02
C GLU A 192 19.60 14.53 -6.71
N SER A 193 19.60 14.66 -8.04
CA SER A 193 18.38 14.79 -8.84
C SER A 193 17.47 13.58 -8.65
N VAL A 194 18.03 12.37 -8.73
CA VAL A 194 17.32 11.10 -8.50
C VAL A 194 16.76 11.03 -7.08
N LEU A 195 17.53 11.44 -6.07
CA LEU A 195 17.14 11.55 -4.65
C LEU A 195 16.02 12.54 -4.37
N GLN A 196 15.82 13.55 -5.23
CA GLN A 196 14.80 14.58 -5.06
C GLN A 196 13.48 14.27 -5.77
N ILE A 197 13.45 13.30 -6.69
CA ILE A 197 12.24 12.97 -7.46
C ILE A 197 11.21 12.32 -6.56
N LYS A 198 10.07 13.01 -6.41
CA LYS A 198 8.91 12.52 -5.67
C LYS A 198 7.79 12.22 -6.66
N SER A 199 7.24 11.02 -6.56
CA SER A 199 6.00 10.70 -7.25
C SER A 199 4.81 11.27 -6.49
N LYS A 200 3.81 11.76 -7.25
CA LYS A 200 2.53 12.26 -6.73
C LYS A 200 1.40 11.24 -6.87
N ILE A 201 1.65 10.11 -7.53
CA ILE A 201 0.63 9.13 -7.87
C ILE A 201 0.50 8.11 -6.75
N ILE A 202 -0.71 7.99 -6.21
CA ILE A 202 -1.07 6.91 -5.28
C ILE A 202 -2.06 5.99 -5.98
N THR A 203 -1.75 4.70 -6.02
CA THR A 203 -2.69 3.72 -6.58
C THR A 203 -3.80 3.40 -5.59
N PRO A 204 -4.97 2.90 -6.03
CA PRO A 204 -6.02 2.46 -5.12
C PRO A 204 -5.54 1.47 -4.06
N LEU A 205 -4.69 0.51 -4.44
CA LEU A 205 -4.11 -0.46 -3.50
C LEU A 205 -3.19 0.20 -2.47
N ALA A 206 -2.26 1.08 -2.89
CA ALA A 206 -1.36 1.78 -1.99
C ALA A 206 -2.13 2.73 -1.05
N PHE A 207 -3.19 3.35 -1.55
CA PHE A 207 -4.11 4.16 -0.75
C PHE A 207 -4.84 3.31 0.30
N GLN A 208 -5.42 2.17 -0.11
CA GLN A 208 -6.09 1.22 0.79
C GLN A 208 -5.16 0.77 1.92
N MET A 209 -3.94 0.33 1.60
CA MET A 209 -2.96 -0.10 2.60
C MET A 209 -2.54 1.05 3.53
N SER A 210 -2.39 2.26 3.00
CA SER A 210 -2.11 3.45 3.81
C SER A 210 -3.25 3.74 4.80
N LEU A 211 -4.51 3.59 4.38
CA LEU A 211 -5.67 3.74 5.27
C LEU A 211 -5.69 2.66 6.33
N GLU A 212 -5.46 1.40 5.96
CA GLU A 212 -5.39 0.27 6.90
C GLU A 212 -4.32 0.52 7.97
N LYS A 213 -3.11 0.94 7.58
CA LYS A 213 -2.02 1.26 8.50
C LYS A 213 -2.37 2.39 9.46
N LYS A 214 -3.10 3.41 8.99
CA LYS A 214 -3.59 4.50 9.85
C LYS A 214 -4.65 4.00 10.82
N ALA A 215 -5.60 3.21 10.34
CA ALA A 215 -6.67 2.65 11.16
C ALA A 215 -6.12 1.72 12.26
N LYS A 216 -5.15 0.86 11.93
CA LYS A 216 -4.45 0.00 12.92
C LYS A 216 -3.75 0.75 14.04
N LYS A 217 -3.27 1.98 13.80
CA LYS A 217 -2.64 2.81 14.84
C LYS A 217 -3.64 3.38 15.85
N GLN A 218 -4.89 3.53 15.44
CA GLN A 218 -5.94 4.05 16.29
C GLN A 218 -7.26 3.41 15.89
N ILE A 219 -7.52 2.23 16.44
CA ILE A 219 -8.72 1.46 16.14
C ILE A 219 -9.96 2.30 16.50
N LYS A 220 -10.84 2.47 15.51
CA LYS A 220 -12.14 3.13 15.66
C LYS A 220 -13.25 2.09 15.63
N LYS A 221 -14.33 2.36 16.36
CA LYS A 221 -15.56 1.56 16.36
C LYS A 221 -16.52 2.04 15.29
N VAL A 222 -16.99 1.14 14.43
CA VAL A 222 -17.96 1.43 13.36
C VAL A 222 -19.20 0.56 13.56
N VAL A 223 -20.38 1.18 13.54
CA VAL A 223 -21.66 0.48 13.62
C VAL A 223 -22.23 0.19 12.22
N LEU A 224 -22.78 -1.02 12.07
CA LEU A 224 -23.35 -1.57 10.84
C LEU A 224 -24.83 -1.93 11.10
N PRO A 225 -25.79 -1.06 10.74
CA PRO A 225 -27.21 -1.29 11.03
C PRO A 225 -27.84 -2.41 10.19
N GLU A 226 -27.28 -2.76 9.03
CA GLU A 226 -27.83 -3.74 8.09
C GLU A 226 -27.11 -5.09 8.19
N SER A 227 -26.87 -5.57 9.42
CA SER A 227 -25.97 -6.70 9.67
C SER A 227 -26.51 -8.09 9.31
N GLU A 228 -27.76 -8.20 8.88
CA GLU A 228 -28.35 -9.44 8.34
C GLU A 228 -28.06 -9.61 6.82
N ASP A 229 -27.47 -8.60 6.17
CA ASP A 229 -27.07 -8.72 4.76
C ASP A 229 -25.75 -9.50 4.62
N GLU A 230 -25.74 -10.50 3.73
CA GLU A 230 -24.58 -11.35 3.46
C GLU A 230 -23.32 -10.55 3.05
N ARG A 231 -23.48 -9.46 2.30
CA ARG A 231 -22.38 -8.59 1.87
C ARG A 231 -21.74 -7.91 3.06
N ILE A 232 -22.56 -7.48 4.03
CA ILE A 232 -22.08 -6.90 5.29
C ILE A 232 -21.33 -7.95 6.10
N LEU A 233 -21.89 -9.14 6.30
CA LEU A 233 -21.21 -10.21 7.04
C LEU A 233 -19.87 -10.61 6.41
N LYS A 234 -19.80 -10.72 5.08
CA LYS A 234 -18.54 -10.97 4.35
C LYS A 234 -17.53 -9.84 4.55
N ALA A 235 -17.98 -8.59 4.62
CA ALA A 235 -17.12 -7.46 4.90
C ALA A 235 -16.59 -7.50 6.35
N VAL A 236 -17.46 -7.79 7.33
CA VAL A 236 -17.09 -7.96 8.75
C VAL A 236 -16.02 -9.04 8.90
N HIS A 237 -16.20 -10.20 8.26
CA HIS A 237 -15.20 -11.26 8.29
C HIS A 237 -13.81 -10.80 7.83
N ARG A 238 -13.74 -10.07 6.71
CA ARG A 238 -12.48 -9.52 6.18
C ARG A 238 -11.89 -8.46 7.11
N LEU A 239 -12.71 -7.56 7.65
CA LEU A 239 -12.29 -6.49 8.54
C LEU A 239 -11.79 -7.03 9.89
N ASN A 240 -12.40 -8.10 10.40
CA ASN A 240 -11.93 -8.83 11.58
C ASN A 240 -10.54 -9.43 11.35
N ALA A 241 -10.33 -10.09 10.21
CA ALA A 241 -9.01 -10.61 9.84
C ALA A 241 -7.96 -9.50 9.66
N MET A 242 -8.37 -8.32 9.21
CA MET A 242 -7.50 -7.15 9.11
C MET A 242 -7.12 -6.58 10.48
N GLY A 243 -8.00 -6.65 11.48
CA GLY A 243 -7.76 -6.10 12.82
C GLY A 243 -7.55 -4.58 12.82
N ALA A 244 -8.24 -3.86 11.91
CA ALA A 244 -8.05 -2.43 11.69
C ALA A 244 -9.23 -1.56 12.18
N VAL A 245 -10.33 -2.19 12.61
CA VAL A 245 -11.58 -1.52 13.00
C VAL A 245 -12.30 -2.39 14.03
N GLY A 246 -12.92 -1.76 15.03
CA GLY A 246 -13.86 -2.43 15.93
C GLY A 246 -15.26 -2.35 15.33
N LEU A 247 -16.02 -3.42 15.38
CA LEU A 247 -17.31 -3.52 14.67
C LEU A 247 -18.45 -3.74 15.66
N ILE A 248 -19.54 -3.01 15.44
CA ILE A 248 -20.82 -3.19 16.13
C ILE A 248 -21.87 -3.53 15.06
N LEU A 249 -22.47 -4.71 15.16
CA LEU A 249 -23.50 -5.20 14.26
C LEU A 249 -24.85 -5.02 14.95
N LEU A 250 -25.84 -4.46 14.25
CA LEU A 250 -27.20 -4.37 14.76
C LEU A 250 -28.12 -5.40 14.12
N GLY A 251 -28.86 -6.12 14.95
CA GLY A 251 -29.85 -7.09 14.51
C GLY A 251 -30.03 -8.22 15.50
N ASP A 252 -30.82 -9.22 15.09
CA ASP A 252 -31.07 -10.40 15.91
C ASP A 252 -29.79 -11.23 16.08
N ILE A 253 -29.43 -11.53 17.33
CA ILE A 253 -28.17 -12.18 17.68
C ILE A 253 -28.12 -13.60 17.11
N GLU A 254 -29.23 -14.35 17.16
CA GLU A 254 -29.27 -15.72 16.68
C GLU A 254 -29.23 -15.78 15.15
N ALA A 255 -29.97 -14.90 14.47
CA ALA A 255 -30.01 -14.81 13.02
C ALA A 255 -28.63 -14.47 12.43
N ILE A 256 -27.97 -13.44 12.95
CA ILE A 256 -26.63 -13.02 12.50
C ILE A 256 -25.62 -14.16 12.68
N ASN A 257 -25.60 -14.80 13.85
CA ASN A 257 -24.68 -15.91 14.13
C ASN A 257 -24.97 -17.14 13.27
N SER A 258 -26.25 -17.48 13.07
CA SER A 258 -26.66 -18.59 12.22
C SER A 258 -26.23 -18.37 10.77
N GLN A 259 -26.45 -17.17 10.23
CA GLN A 259 -26.06 -16.82 8.87
C GLN A 259 -24.53 -16.81 8.70
N ALA A 260 -23.79 -16.27 9.67
CA ALA A 260 -22.34 -16.31 9.66
C ALA A 260 -21.79 -17.74 9.64
N LYS A 261 -22.38 -18.64 10.46
CA LYS A 261 -22.03 -20.06 10.48
C LYS A 261 -22.31 -20.74 9.14
N ASN A 262 -23.47 -20.50 8.54
CA ASN A 262 -23.84 -21.06 7.23
C ASN A 262 -22.87 -20.63 6.11
N LEU A 263 -22.33 -19.41 6.22
CA LEU A 263 -21.37 -18.85 5.26
C LEU A 263 -19.89 -19.12 5.62
N ASN A 264 -19.61 -19.83 6.71
CA ASN A 264 -18.26 -20.04 7.27
C ASN A 264 -17.49 -18.72 7.52
N LEU A 265 -18.16 -17.72 8.08
CA LEU A 265 -17.60 -16.41 8.38
C LEU A 265 -17.22 -16.28 9.86
N ASN A 266 -16.03 -15.75 10.13
CA ASN A 266 -15.59 -15.40 11.49
C ASN A 266 -16.05 -13.99 11.90
N LEU A 267 -16.91 -13.91 12.93
CA LEU A 267 -17.39 -12.67 13.55
C LEU A 267 -16.88 -12.42 14.98
N GLU A 268 -15.98 -13.25 15.53
CA GLU A 268 -15.61 -13.30 16.97
C GLU A 268 -15.23 -11.95 17.61
N ASN A 269 -14.67 -11.02 16.85
CA ASN A 269 -14.21 -9.72 17.34
C ASN A 269 -15.25 -8.59 17.16
N ALA A 270 -16.45 -8.92 16.72
CA ALA A 270 -17.51 -7.97 16.47
C ALA A 270 -18.59 -8.05 17.57
N GLU A 271 -18.97 -6.89 18.09
CA GLU A 271 -20.05 -6.76 19.07
C GLU A 271 -21.38 -6.85 18.32
N ILE A 272 -22.32 -7.68 18.79
CA ILE A 272 -23.67 -7.77 18.20
C ILE A 272 -24.66 -7.22 19.23
N ILE A 273 -25.44 -6.23 18.81
CA ILE A 273 -26.46 -5.59 19.65
C ILE A 273 -27.80 -5.73 18.96
N ASP A 274 -28.77 -6.33 19.65
CA ASP A 274 -30.18 -6.26 19.24
C ASP A 274 -30.84 -5.03 19.88
N PRO A 275 -31.28 -4.04 19.08
CA PRO A 275 -32.01 -2.87 19.60
C PRO A 275 -33.21 -3.24 20.46
N ASN A 276 -33.90 -4.35 20.16
CA ASN A 276 -35.11 -4.76 20.87
C ASN A 276 -34.85 -5.29 22.28
N THR A 277 -33.62 -5.69 22.60
CA THR A 277 -33.24 -6.27 23.90
C THR A 277 -32.13 -5.48 24.61
N SER A 278 -31.49 -4.52 23.93
CA SER A 278 -30.40 -3.70 24.47
C SER A 278 -30.77 -2.86 25.70
N SER A 279 -29.83 -2.73 26.64
CA SER A 279 -29.93 -1.80 27.77
C SER A 279 -29.96 -0.32 27.35
N TYR A 280 -29.53 0.02 26.14
CA TYR A 280 -29.49 1.41 25.65
C TYR A 280 -30.86 1.97 25.26
N LYS A 281 -31.90 1.13 25.17
CA LYS A 281 -33.25 1.52 24.67
C LYS A 281 -33.81 2.79 25.31
N GLU A 282 -33.81 2.85 26.64
CA GLU A 282 -34.41 3.98 27.37
C GLU A 282 -33.57 5.25 27.22
N GLU A 283 -32.24 5.14 27.34
CA GLU A 283 -31.31 6.25 27.15
C GLU A 283 -31.47 6.86 25.76
N PHE A 284 -31.54 6.02 24.72
CA PHE A 284 -31.63 6.46 23.34
C PHE A 284 -32.98 7.11 23.04
N ALA A 285 -34.07 6.54 23.53
CA ALA A 285 -35.41 7.12 23.40
C ALA A 285 -35.49 8.50 24.06
N ASN A 286 -34.98 8.64 25.27
CA ASN A 286 -35.00 9.90 26.01
C ASN A 286 -34.16 10.97 25.30
N ASN A 287 -32.94 10.64 24.87
CA ASN A 287 -32.10 11.58 24.11
C ASN A 287 -32.74 11.96 22.77
N LEU A 288 -33.33 11.00 22.04
CA LEU A 288 -33.97 11.27 20.76
C LEU A 288 -35.19 12.19 20.91
N TYR A 289 -35.99 11.99 21.96
CA TYR A 289 -37.09 12.89 22.31
C TYR A 289 -36.57 14.29 22.61
N GLU A 290 -35.59 14.43 23.50
CA GLU A 290 -35.03 15.74 23.87
C GLU A 290 -34.48 16.50 22.65
N LEU A 291 -33.80 15.81 21.74
CA LEU A 291 -33.27 16.39 20.50
C LEU A 291 -34.35 16.83 19.50
N ARG A 292 -35.56 16.23 19.54
CA ARG A 292 -36.57 16.38 18.49
C ARG A 292 -37.95 16.84 18.98
N LYS A 293 -38.16 17.04 20.27
CA LYS A 293 -39.44 17.52 20.82
C LYS A 293 -39.87 18.87 20.25
N SER A 294 -38.92 19.74 19.93
CA SER A 294 -39.18 21.02 19.24
C SER A 294 -39.69 20.85 17.81
N LYS A 295 -39.50 19.68 17.20
CA LYS A 295 -40.01 19.30 15.88
C LYS A 295 -41.30 18.46 15.96
N GLY A 296 -41.92 18.39 17.14
CA GLY A 296 -43.18 17.68 17.36
C GLY A 296 -43.06 16.17 17.61
N LEU A 297 -41.85 15.64 17.83
CA LEU A 297 -41.68 14.22 18.16
C LEU A 297 -42.23 13.93 19.56
N SER A 298 -43.16 12.98 19.69
CA SER A 298 -43.67 12.52 20.98
C SER A 298 -42.73 11.50 21.65
N GLU A 299 -42.87 11.32 22.98
CA GLU A 299 -42.09 10.31 23.71
C GLU A 299 -42.35 8.88 23.20
N GLN A 300 -43.60 8.57 22.82
CA GLN A 300 -43.95 7.25 22.30
C GLN A 300 -43.29 6.99 20.95
N GLU A 301 -43.31 7.97 20.03
CA GLU A 301 -42.61 7.86 18.75
C GLU A 301 -41.10 7.76 18.95
N ALA A 302 -40.52 8.51 19.90
CA ALA A 302 -39.10 8.44 20.20
C ALA A 302 -38.70 7.04 20.70
N LYS A 303 -39.52 6.39 21.54
CA LYS A 303 -39.31 5.00 21.97
C LYS A 303 -39.33 4.01 20.80
N GLN A 304 -40.24 4.20 19.83
CA GLN A 304 -40.30 3.33 18.65
C GLN A 304 -39.12 3.56 17.70
N LEU A 305 -38.80 4.82 17.40
CA LEU A 305 -37.65 5.17 16.57
C LEU A 305 -36.33 4.73 17.18
N ALA A 306 -36.19 4.76 18.50
CA ALA A 306 -34.99 4.26 19.16
C ALA A 306 -34.74 2.77 18.89
N LEU A 307 -35.74 1.97 18.52
CA LEU A 307 -35.58 0.56 18.16
C LEU A 307 -35.23 0.34 16.68
N ASP A 308 -35.44 1.34 15.82
CA ASP A 308 -35.03 1.25 14.42
C ASP A 308 -33.50 1.18 14.32
N LYS A 309 -32.97 0.23 13.55
CA LYS A 309 -31.53 -0.03 13.48
C LYS A 309 -30.74 1.20 13.02
N THR A 310 -31.27 2.00 12.10
CA THR A 310 -30.59 3.21 11.60
C THR A 310 -30.58 4.32 12.64
N TYR A 311 -31.70 4.54 13.35
CA TYR A 311 -31.74 5.48 14.46
C TYR A 311 -30.90 5.03 15.65
N PHE A 312 -30.93 3.74 16.01
CA PHE A 312 -30.11 3.16 17.07
C PHE A 312 -28.61 3.31 16.77
N ALA A 313 -28.19 3.02 15.53
CA ALA A 313 -26.82 3.27 15.07
C ALA A 313 -26.44 4.75 15.11
N THR A 314 -27.35 5.64 14.74
CA THR A 314 -27.14 7.09 14.82
C THR A 314 -26.95 7.53 16.27
N MET A 315 -27.73 6.99 17.21
CA MET A 315 -27.59 7.29 18.64
C MET A 315 -26.30 6.74 19.23
N LEU A 316 -25.85 5.54 18.84
CA LEU A 316 -24.53 5.01 19.20
C LEU A 316 -23.41 5.99 18.81
N VAL A 317 -23.48 6.58 17.61
CA VAL A 317 -22.49 7.57 17.17
C VAL A 317 -22.65 8.90 17.91
N HIS A 318 -23.89 9.40 18.04
CA HIS A 318 -24.17 10.69 18.66
C HIS A 318 -23.72 10.76 20.13
N LEU A 319 -23.94 9.68 20.89
CA LEU A 319 -23.57 9.57 22.30
C LEU A 319 -22.13 9.08 22.52
N GLY A 320 -21.38 8.82 21.45
CA GLY A 320 -19.96 8.48 21.51
C GLY A 320 -19.64 7.01 21.79
N TYR A 321 -20.64 6.12 21.80
CA TYR A 321 -20.44 4.66 21.91
C TYR A 321 -19.80 4.06 20.64
N ALA A 322 -20.02 4.68 19.49
CA ALA A 322 -19.38 4.38 18.21
C ALA A 322 -18.75 5.64 17.61
N HIS A 323 -17.77 5.49 16.71
CA HIS A 323 -17.10 6.61 16.06
C HIS A 323 -17.69 6.95 14.69
N ALA A 324 -18.32 5.99 14.04
CA ALA A 324 -18.96 6.17 12.73
C ALA A 324 -20.02 5.08 12.49
N MET A 325 -20.89 5.31 11.51
CA MET A 325 -21.87 4.35 10.99
C MET A 325 -21.62 4.16 9.49
N VAL A 326 -21.83 2.95 8.98
CA VAL A 326 -21.89 2.67 7.54
C VAL A 326 -23.16 1.88 7.24
N SER A 327 -24.03 2.46 6.41
CA SER A 327 -25.35 1.93 6.02
C SER A 327 -25.58 2.16 4.51
N GLY A 328 -26.67 1.65 3.94
CA GLY A 328 -27.10 1.90 2.55
C GLY A 328 -27.17 0.66 1.67
N VAL A 329 -27.20 -0.53 2.26
CA VAL A 329 -27.22 -1.82 1.59
C VAL A 329 -28.64 -2.25 1.21
N ASN A 330 -29.65 -1.80 1.98
CA ASN A 330 -31.07 -2.13 1.82
C ASN A 330 -31.96 -0.91 1.53
N HIS A 331 -31.37 0.27 1.31
CA HIS A 331 -32.09 1.49 0.94
C HIS A 331 -31.90 1.79 -0.55
N SER A 332 -32.78 1.25 -1.38
CA SER A 332 -32.87 1.52 -2.83
C SER A 332 -34.32 1.77 -3.23
#